data_AF-A0A8T0DJU8-F1
#
_entry.id   AF-A0A8T0DJU8-F1
#
_cell.length_a   1.000
_cell.length_b   1.000
_cell.length_c   1.000
_cell.angle_alpha   90.00
_cell.angle_beta   90.00
_cell.angle_gamma   90.00
#
_symmetry.space_group_name_H-M   'P 1'
#
loop_
_entity.id
_entity.type
_entity.pdbx_description
1 polymer ?
#
loop_
_entity_poly.entity_id
_entity_poly.type
_entity_poly.pdbx_seq_one_letter_code
_entity_poly.pdbx_strand_id
1 'polypeptide(L)'
;ESSLSDVPISDVSEHIEPKNKNELSIDEQKLNLAKAAASVNLPKNKWCPKSPIPPEQRGHGLNRWDYFACTQLGSDEWFRLPPVRPEHICHSRFIRHLFTGRPDEPVPQPPGGLGDFPGLEAHLLRACIARITASTWISPAGMYEIDEDAELGEGEQPETLMEVEEFEPLQFEELLDAANWQHTRPCILLQGRCSFVSQKRAADILKESMEDPEEKGWIDPMVAKAWVEKFKTQEENEEAMEEEGKEEAESQLPQEGPGLLRTIEEDALLIASGDVGLPTSRVAKPKGHQVKLHCRPLPSWRVHPSTVLLPKNCAVAIVSSGRWPGAYTLSRGTDFVNVYVGWGLKSLASSFSPMWCADPMKEFQEDAVSLTEATDPTPLEEEAVMAAKEARRLAREAKDEEAEDEEGGQEEDEG
;
A
#
# COMPACT_ATOMS: atom_id res chain seq x y z
N GLU A 1 -63.80 32.64 -7.12
CA GLU A 1 -64.00 33.81 -6.23
C GLU A 1 -63.89 33.34 -4.79
N SER A 2 -62.89 33.85 -4.05
CA SER A 2 -62.77 33.92 -2.57
C SER A 2 -61.27 34.01 -2.24
N SER A 3 -60.64 35.16 -2.52
CA SER A 3 -60.34 36.20 -1.51
C SER A 3 -59.22 35.80 -0.55
N LEU A 4 -57.99 35.99 -1.03
CA LEU A 4 -56.78 36.16 -0.20
C LEU A 4 -56.96 37.43 0.64
N SER A 5 -56.80 37.31 1.95
CA SER A 5 -56.77 38.45 2.88
C SER A 5 -55.34 38.67 3.37
N ASP A 6 -54.91 39.91 3.21
CA ASP A 6 -53.62 40.50 3.53
C ASP A 6 -53.14 40.30 4.98
N VAL A 7 -51.84 40.08 5.15
CA VAL A 7 -51.11 40.29 6.41
C VAL A 7 -49.85 41.12 6.07
N PRO A 8 -49.57 42.22 6.80
CA PRO A 8 -48.69 43.28 6.32
C PRO A 8 -47.21 42.95 6.48
N ILE A 9 -46.43 43.36 5.48
CA ILE A 9 -44.97 43.40 5.45
C ILE A 9 -44.53 44.58 6.33
N SER A 10 -43.79 44.30 7.40
CA SER A 10 -43.01 45.33 8.11
C SER A 10 -41.53 45.16 7.76
N ASP A 11 -41.05 46.04 6.88
CA ASP A 11 -39.63 46.29 6.64
C ASP A 11 -38.96 46.76 7.94
N VAL A 12 -38.00 45.98 8.45
CA VAL A 12 -36.94 46.50 9.30
C VAL A 12 -35.62 46.00 8.71
N SER A 13 -35.06 46.84 7.84
CA SER A 13 -33.68 46.71 7.37
C SER A 13 -32.75 47.15 8.50
N GLU A 14 -32.22 46.20 9.26
CA GLU A 14 -31.00 46.44 10.04
C GLU A 14 -29.80 46.07 9.18
N HIS A 15 -28.99 47.07 8.86
CA HIS A 15 -27.68 46.92 8.24
C HIS A 15 -26.78 46.07 9.16
N ILE A 16 -26.57 44.81 8.81
CA ILE A 16 -25.55 43.96 9.44
C ILE A 16 -24.24 44.20 8.68
N GLU A 17 -23.35 44.99 9.28
CA GLU A 17 -21.96 45.10 8.84
C GLU A 17 -21.24 43.73 8.93
N PRO A 18 -20.31 43.43 8.01
CA PRO A 18 -19.63 42.15 7.98
C PRO A 18 -18.66 42.03 9.16
N LYS A 19 -19.03 41.25 10.18
CA LYS A 19 -18.13 40.92 11.30
C LYS A 19 -16.95 40.09 10.83
N ASN A 20 -15.76 40.52 11.26
CA ASN A 20 -14.47 39.88 11.09
C ASN A 20 -14.52 38.41 11.54
N LYS A 21 -14.06 37.47 10.70
CA LYS A 21 -14.26 36.02 10.87
C LYS A 21 -13.36 35.32 11.92
N ASN A 22 -12.63 36.04 12.77
CA ASN A 22 -11.57 35.41 13.60
C ASN A 22 -11.64 35.66 15.10
N GLU A 23 -12.76 36.12 15.67
CA GLU A 23 -12.90 36.23 17.13
C GLU A 23 -14.12 35.44 17.59
N LEU A 24 -13.88 34.21 18.08
CA LEU A 24 -14.87 33.40 18.78
C LEU A 24 -15.40 34.19 19.98
N SER A 25 -16.72 34.20 20.15
CA SER A 25 -17.36 34.89 21.27
C SER A 25 -16.82 34.37 22.61
N ILE A 26 -16.75 35.23 23.64
CA ILE A 26 -16.31 34.86 25.00
C ILE A 26 -17.12 33.65 25.52
N ASP A 27 -18.40 33.56 25.16
CA ASP A 27 -19.26 32.44 25.55
C ASP A 27 -18.93 31.15 24.79
N GLU A 28 -18.50 31.24 23.53
CA GLU A 28 -18.01 30.09 22.76
C GLU A 28 -16.65 29.60 23.29
N GLN A 29 -15.79 30.53 23.71
CA GLN A 29 -14.51 30.19 24.37
C GLN A 29 -14.74 29.49 25.72
N LYS A 30 -15.67 30.00 26.54
CA LYS A 30 -16.07 29.36 27.81
C LYS A 30 -16.70 27.99 27.58
N LEU A 31 -17.54 27.85 26.55
CA LEU A 31 -18.14 26.57 26.19
C LEU A 31 -17.08 25.57 25.70
N ASN A 32 -16.12 26.01 24.91
CA ASN A 32 -15.01 25.17 24.44
C ASN A 32 -14.09 24.75 25.60
N LEU A 33 -13.79 25.65 26.55
CA LEU A 33 -13.05 25.32 27.78
C LEU A 33 -13.82 24.33 28.66
N ALA A 34 -15.13 24.51 28.82
CA ALA A 34 -15.98 23.58 29.58
C ALA A 34 -16.06 22.21 28.91
N LYS A 35 -16.18 22.16 27.58
CA LYS A 35 -16.12 20.92 26.79
C LYS A 35 -14.76 20.24 26.90
N ALA A 36 -13.67 21.00 26.82
CA ALA A 36 -12.31 20.48 26.98
C ALA A 36 -12.12 19.87 28.37
N ALA A 37 -12.54 20.57 29.43
CA ALA A 37 -12.46 20.08 30.81
C ALA A 37 -13.33 18.81 31.04
N ALA A 38 -14.53 18.76 30.47
CA ALA A 38 -15.38 17.57 30.53
C ALA A 38 -14.80 16.38 29.74
N SER A 39 -14.10 16.65 28.63
CA SER A 39 -13.52 15.62 27.77
C SER A 39 -12.29 14.92 28.35
N VAL A 40 -11.64 15.50 29.36
CA VAL A 40 -10.48 14.88 30.05
C VAL A 40 -10.87 13.57 30.73
N ASN A 41 -12.10 13.47 31.25
CA ASN A 41 -12.59 12.33 32.02
C ASN A 41 -13.43 11.35 31.18
N LEU A 42 -13.61 11.61 29.88
CA LEU A 42 -14.31 10.68 29.01
C LEU A 42 -13.39 9.53 28.61
N PRO A 43 -13.93 8.30 28.47
CA PRO A 43 -13.15 7.20 27.90
C PRO A 43 -12.69 7.58 26.49
N LYS A 44 -11.37 7.62 26.30
CA LYS A 44 -10.76 7.88 25.00
C LYS A 44 -10.95 6.66 24.10
N ASN A 45 -11.23 6.90 22.81
CA ASN A 45 -11.26 5.82 21.83
C ASN A 45 -9.85 5.21 21.70
N LYS A 46 -9.70 3.93 22.07
CA LYS A 46 -8.44 3.20 21.96
C LYS A 46 -8.15 2.67 20.55
N TRP A 47 -9.10 2.80 19.63
CA TRP A 47 -8.92 2.31 18.27
C TRP A 47 -7.89 3.16 17.53
N CYS A 48 -6.85 2.51 17.02
CA CYS A 48 -5.87 3.08 16.11
C CYS A 48 -5.85 2.24 14.82
N PRO A 49 -5.83 2.87 13.63
CA PRO A 49 -5.64 2.13 12.39
C PRO A 49 -4.27 1.41 12.39
N LYS A 50 -4.13 0.40 11.53
CA LYS A 50 -2.86 -0.29 11.28
C LYS A 50 -1.76 0.69 10.86
N SER A 51 -0.51 0.35 11.16
CA SER A 51 0.62 1.23 10.82
C SER A 51 0.75 1.29 9.29
N PRO A 52 0.87 2.51 8.71
CA PRO A 52 1.14 2.66 7.29
C PRO A 52 2.49 2.02 6.96
N ILE A 53 2.54 1.35 5.81
CA ILE A 53 3.75 0.62 5.42
C ILE A 53 4.74 1.60 4.78
N PRO A 54 5.98 1.68 5.27
CA PRO A 54 6.94 2.64 4.78
C PRO A 54 7.34 2.35 3.33
N PRO A 55 7.53 3.40 2.49
CA PRO A 55 7.99 3.24 1.13
C PRO A 55 9.42 2.71 1.07
N GLU A 56 9.75 2.00 -0.01
CA GLU A 56 11.11 1.53 -0.25
C GLU A 56 11.99 2.70 -0.70
N GLN A 57 13.21 2.75 -0.15
CA GLN A 57 14.18 3.80 -0.45
C GLN A 57 14.59 3.79 -1.93
N ARG A 58 15.03 4.94 -2.44
CA ARG A 58 15.51 5.05 -3.82
C ARG A 58 16.75 4.17 -4.00
N GLY A 59 16.75 3.31 -5.02
CA GLY A 59 17.82 2.32 -5.25
C GLY A 59 17.44 0.91 -4.81
N HIS A 60 16.38 0.76 -4.01
CA HIS A 60 15.93 -0.53 -3.48
C HIS A 60 14.52 -0.89 -3.96
N GLY A 61 14.26 -2.19 -4.04
CA GLY A 61 12.98 -2.82 -4.35
C GLY A 61 12.31 -2.25 -5.59
N LEU A 62 11.07 -1.80 -5.41
CA LEU A 62 10.26 -1.18 -6.44
C LEU A 62 10.81 0.16 -6.88
N ASN A 63 11.59 0.86 -6.06
CA ASN A 63 12.18 2.19 -6.33
C ASN A 63 13.66 2.12 -6.74
N ARG A 64 14.13 0.95 -7.17
CA ARG A 64 15.50 0.78 -7.68
C ARG A 64 15.80 1.55 -8.96
N TRP A 65 14.81 1.73 -9.82
CA TRP A 65 14.96 2.51 -11.06
C TRP A 65 14.07 3.75 -11.06
N ASP A 66 14.64 4.84 -11.54
CA ASP A 66 13.88 6.02 -11.92
C ASP A 66 13.30 5.83 -13.33
N TYR A 67 12.01 6.13 -13.46
CA TYR A 67 11.31 6.04 -14.73
C TYR A 67 11.06 7.43 -15.28
N PHE A 68 11.39 7.62 -16.55
CA PHE A 68 11.08 8.84 -17.29
C PHE A 68 10.00 8.52 -18.33
N ALA A 69 9.06 9.44 -18.48
CA ALA A 69 7.97 9.33 -19.43
C ALA A 69 7.94 10.55 -20.35
N CYS A 70 7.50 10.31 -21.59
CA CYS A 70 7.18 11.35 -22.56
C CYS A 70 5.91 10.95 -23.31
N THR A 71 5.17 11.94 -23.81
CA THR A 71 3.97 11.72 -24.62
C THR A 71 4.29 11.56 -26.11
N GLN A 72 5.38 12.18 -26.57
CA GLN A 72 5.84 12.15 -27.95
C GLN A 72 7.33 11.84 -28.03
N LEU A 73 7.68 10.80 -28.80
CA LEU A 73 9.07 10.42 -29.03
C LEU A 73 9.82 11.53 -29.78
N GLY A 74 11.04 11.85 -29.33
CA GLY A 74 11.87 12.89 -29.93
C GLY A 74 11.57 14.31 -29.45
N SER A 75 10.63 14.48 -28.51
CA SER A 75 10.48 15.73 -27.76
C SER A 75 11.49 15.79 -26.60
N ASP A 76 11.86 17.01 -26.20
CA ASP A 76 12.69 17.26 -25.01
C ASP A 76 11.85 17.29 -23.71
N GLU A 77 10.53 17.09 -23.80
CA GLU A 77 9.57 17.16 -22.70
C GLU A 77 9.48 15.82 -21.93
N TRP A 78 10.62 15.33 -21.46
CA TRP A 78 10.66 14.18 -20.57
C TRP A 78 10.42 14.61 -19.13
N PHE A 79 9.53 13.92 -18.43
CA PHE A 79 9.32 14.12 -17.01
C PHE A 79 9.61 12.84 -16.24
N ARG A 80 10.21 13.00 -15.05
CA ARG A 80 10.48 11.90 -14.14
C ARG A 80 9.20 11.52 -13.42
N LEU A 81 8.87 10.24 -13.41
CA LEU A 81 7.76 9.71 -12.61
C LEU A 81 8.13 9.73 -11.12
N PRO A 82 7.16 10.00 -10.23
CA PRO A 82 7.38 9.97 -8.80
C PRO A 82 7.76 8.57 -8.31
N PRO A 83 8.42 8.43 -7.14
CA PRO A 83 8.64 7.12 -6.53
C PRO A 83 7.30 6.45 -6.17
N VAL A 84 7.28 5.12 -6.21
CA VAL A 84 6.08 4.36 -5.86
C VAL A 84 6.02 4.10 -4.36
N ARG A 85 4.81 4.18 -3.79
CA ARG A 85 4.52 3.83 -2.40
C ARG A 85 3.73 2.52 -2.34
N PRO A 86 3.80 1.77 -1.24
CA PRO A 86 3.05 0.52 -1.08
C PRO A 86 1.54 0.75 -1.21
N GLU A 87 1.05 1.88 -0.71
CA GLU A 87 -0.35 2.30 -0.84
C GLU A 87 -0.79 2.46 -2.31
N HIS A 88 0.05 3.07 -3.17
CA HIS A 88 -0.25 3.20 -4.60
C HIS A 88 -0.41 1.81 -5.25
N ILE A 89 0.47 0.86 -4.91
CA ILE A 89 0.40 -0.52 -5.41
C ILE A 89 -0.90 -1.18 -4.96
N CYS A 90 -1.21 -1.11 -3.67
CA CYS A 90 -2.41 -1.71 -3.08
C CYS A 90 -3.68 -1.17 -3.73
N HIS A 91 -3.84 0.15 -3.85
CA HIS A 91 -4.99 0.76 -4.51
C HIS A 91 -5.06 0.39 -6.00
N SER A 92 -3.93 0.44 -6.72
CA SER A 92 -3.91 0.15 -8.17
C SER A 92 -4.42 -1.25 -8.51
N ARG A 93 -4.33 -2.23 -7.59
CA ARG A 93 -4.86 -3.59 -7.80
C ARG A 93 -6.37 -3.63 -7.95
N PHE A 94 -7.06 -2.66 -7.35
CA PHE A 94 -8.51 -2.52 -7.34
C PHE A 94 -9.00 -1.40 -8.27
N ILE A 95 -8.09 -0.74 -8.99
CA ILE A 95 -8.42 0.30 -9.97
C ILE A 95 -8.27 -0.28 -11.37
N ARG A 96 -9.32 -0.13 -12.17
CA ARG A 96 -9.32 -0.47 -13.60
C ARG A 96 -9.63 0.79 -14.40
N HIS A 97 -8.60 1.60 -14.62
CA HIS A 97 -8.68 2.93 -15.21
C HIS A 97 -7.94 2.97 -16.55
N LEU A 98 -8.50 3.67 -17.53
CA LEU A 98 -7.82 3.99 -18.78
C LEU A 98 -7.16 5.37 -18.60
N PHE A 99 -5.85 5.42 -18.78
CA PHE A 99 -5.06 6.65 -18.65
C PHE A 99 -5.56 7.73 -19.61
N THR A 100 -5.67 8.96 -19.11
CA THR A 100 -6.05 10.15 -19.87
C THR A 100 -4.87 10.72 -20.63
N GLY A 101 -3.64 10.41 -20.19
CA GLY A 101 -2.41 10.97 -20.73
C GLY A 101 -2.02 12.32 -20.09
N ARG A 102 -2.69 12.73 -19.01
CA ARG A 102 -2.37 13.92 -18.24
C ARG A 102 -1.81 13.52 -16.87
N PRO A 103 -0.48 13.62 -16.64
CA PRO A 103 0.14 13.09 -15.43
C PRO A 103 -0.31 13.79 -14.13
N ASP A 104 -0.72 15.06 -14.23
CA ASP A 104 -1.06 15.91 -13.09
C ASP A 104 -2.53 15.80 -12.64
N GLU A 105 -3.34 14.99 -13.32
CA GLU A 105 -4.76 14.85 -13.02
C GLU A 105 -4.99 13.84 -11.87
N PRO A 106 -5.90 14.10 -10.93
CA PRO A 106 -6.27 13.11 -9.93
C PRO A 106 -6.98 11.92 -10.60
N VAL A 107 -6.73 10.72 -10.07
CA VAL A 107 -7.40 9.51 -10.57
C VAL A 107 -8.87 9.55 -10.13
N PRO A 108 -9.84 9.34 -11.03
CA PRO A 108 -11.25 9.29 -10.67
C PRO A 108 -11.51 8.20 -9.63
N GLN A 109 -12.32 8.51 -8.63
CA GLN A 109 -12.70 7.55 -7.60
C GLN A 109 -13.32 6.29 -8.26
N PRO A 110 -12.76 5.09 -8.01
CA PRO A 110 -13.35 3.87 -8.54
C PRO A 110 -14.70 3.61 -7.84
N PRO A 111 -15.65 2.92 -8.51
CA PRO A 111 -16.88 2.53 -7.86
C PRO A 111 -16.60 1.66 -6.63
N GLY A 112 -17.33 1.89 -5.55
CA GLY A 112 -17.27 1.08 -4.33
C GLY A 112 -16.58 1.76 -3.15
N GLY A 113 -15.97 0.95 -2.28
CA GLY A 113 -15.48 1.37 -0.96
C GLY A 113 -13.99 1.67 -0.84
N LEU A 114 -13.22 1.64 -1.93
CA LEU A 114 -11.76 1.81 -1.86
C LEU A 114 -11.35 3.22 -1.41
N GLY A 115 -12.20 4.22 -1.63
CA GLY A 115 -11.85 5.63 -1.40
C GLY A 115 -11.10 6.25 -2.58
N ASP A 116 -10.57 7.45 -2.37
CA ASP A 116 -9.79 8.17 -3.36
C ASP A 116 -8.39 7.56 -3.49
N PHE A 117 -7.84 7.57 -4.70
CA PHE A 117 -6.47 7.11 -4.91
C PHE A 117 -5.50 8.12 -4.25
N PRO A 118 -4.53 7.67 -3.42
CA PRO A 118 -3.63 8.56 -2.70
C PRO A 118 -2.53 9.11 -3.63
N GLY A 119 -2.90 9.85 -4.68
CA GLY A 119 -1.99 10.43 -5.64
C GLY A 119 -2.65 10.88 -6.95
N LEU A 120 -1.80 11.29 -7.90
CA LEU A 120 -2.18 11.70 -9.26
C LEU A 120 -2.05 10.54 -10.26
N GLU A 121 -2.48 10.75 -11.50
CA GLU A 121 -2.38 9.78 -12.59
C GLU A 121 -0.93 9.32 -12.82
N ALA A 122 0.06 10.20 -12.64
CA ALA A 122 1.49 9.83 -12.68
C ALA A 122 1.87 8.75 -11.65
N HIS A 123 1.29 8.80 -10.45
CA HIS A 123 1.53 7.81 -9.40
C HIS A 123 0.85 6.47 -9.72
N LEU A 124 -0.35 6.51 -10.32
CA LEU A 124 -1.03 5.31 -10.80
C LEU A 124 -0.26 4.66 -11.96
N LEU A 125 0.24 5.46 -12.90
CA LEU A 125 1.08 5.00 -14.00
C LEU A 125 2.34 4.32 -13.47
N ARG A 126 3.03 4.97 -12.52
CA ARG A 126 4.21 4.40 -11.86
C ARG A 126 3.90 3.08 -11.16
N ALA A 127 2.76 2.98 -10.47
CA ALA A 127 2.31 1.75 -9.82
C ALA A 127 1.98 0.64 -10.83
N CYS A 128 1.37 0.97 -11.96
CA CYS A 128 1.13 0.04 -13.06
C CYS A 128 2.45 -0.47 -13.67
N ILE A 129 3.42 0.42 -13.92
CA ILE A 129 4.75 0.05 -14.39
C ILE A 129 5.42 -0.94 -13.42
N ALA A 130 5.45 -0.62 -12.12
CA ALA A 130 6.01 -1.50 -11.10
C ALA A 130 5.40 -2.92 -11.15
N ARG A 131 4.06 -2.99 -11.22
CA ARG A 131 3.33 -4.24 -11.28
C ARG A 131 3.56 -5.04 -12.57
N ILE A 132 3.67 -4.36 -13.71
CA ILE A 132 3.97 -4.99 -14.99
C ILE A 132 5.40 -5.53 -14.94
N THR A 133 6.38 -4.69 -14.61
CA THR A 133 7.79 -5.07 -14.53
C THR A 133 8.00 -6.26 -13.60
N ALA A 134 7.46 -6.25 -12.39
CA ALA A 134 7.59 -7.38 -11.47
C ALA A 134 6.86 -8.66 -11.91
N SER A 135 5.89 -8.57 -12.84
CA SER A 135 5.14 -9.75 -13.31
C SER A 135 5.60 -10.28 -14.66
N THR A 136 6.32 -9.48 -15.45
CA THR A 136 6.57 -9.80 -16.87
C THR A 136 8.02 -9.66 -17.30
N TRP A 137 8.92 -9.30 -16.39
CA TRP A 137 10.33 -9.16 -16.71
C TRP A 137 11.03 -10.51 -16.55
N ILE A 138 11.28 -11.16 -17.68
CA ILE A 138 11.80 -12.52 -17.74
C ILE A 138 13.07 -12.60 -18.59
N SER A 139 13.88 -13.62 -18.37
CA SER A 139 15.06 -13.94 -19.20
C SER A 139 15.11 -15.43 -19.51
N PRO A 140 15.89 -15.85 -20.53
CA PRO A 140 16.26 -17.24 -20.69
C PRO A 140 16.95 -17.77 -19.41
N ALA A 141 16.67 -19.03 -19.09
CA ALA A 141 17.27 -19.72 -17.94
C ALA A 141 18.80 -19.81 -18.10
N GLY A 142 19.54 -19.66 -17.00
CA GLY A 142 21.00 -19.75 -16.96
C GLY A 142 21.75 -18.47 -17.36
N MET A 143 21.06 -17.40 -17.76
CA MET A 143 21.69 -16.09 -18.05
C MET A 143 22.16 -15.37 -16.78
N TYR A 144 21.43 -15.56 -15.69
CA TYR A 144 21.63 -14.86 -14.43
C TYR A 144 21.72 -15.85 -13.27
N GLU A 145 22.58 -15.55 -12.31
CA GLU A 145 22.70 -16.25 -11.04
C GLU A 145 22.42 -15.29 -9.88
N ILE A 146 21.96 -15.85 -8.76
CA ILE A 146 21.72 -15.06 -7.55
C ILE A 146 23.09 -14.73 -6.96
N ASP A 147 23.28 -13.46 -6.61
CA ASP A 147 24.45 -13.04 -5.85
C ASP A 147 24.31 -13.53 -4.40
N GLU A 148 24.91 -14.68 -4.10
CA GLU A 148 24.93 -15.27 -2.75
C GLU A 148 25.77 -14.45 -1.77
N ASP A 149 26.69 -13.63 -2.27
CA ASP A 149 27.58 -12.79 -1.46
C ASP A 149 26.95 -11.42 -1.11
N ALA A 150 25.76 -11.12 -1.64
CA ALA A 150 25.05 -9.90 -1.29
C ALA A 150 24.58 -9.92 0.18
N GLU A 151 25.05 -8.97 0.98
CA GLU A 151 24.56 -8.75 2.35
C GLU A 151 23.08 -8.34 2.32
N LEU A 152 22.19 -9.29 2.63
CA LEU A 152 20.75 -9.04 2.74
C LEU A 152 20.35 -8.81 4.20
N GLY A 153 19.56 -7.76 4.44
CA GLY A 153 18.92 -7.56 5.74
C GLY A 153 17.87 -8.63 6.04
N GLU A 154 17.51 -8.78 7.32
CA GLU A 154 16.44 -9.72 7.72
C GLU A 154 15.13 -9.42 6.97
N GLY A 155 14.66 -10.41 6.19
CA GLY A 155 13.41 -10.34 5.41
C GLY A 155 13.54 -9.69 4.03
N GLU A 156 14.76 -9.35 3.58
CA GLU A 156 15.02 -8.83 2.24
C GLU A 156 15.22 -9.96 1.23
N GLN A 157 14.62 -9.81 0.05
CA GLN A 157 14.90 -10.71 -1.07
C GLN A 157 16.11 -10.20 -1.83
N PRO A 158 16.96 -11.08 -2.39
CA PRO A 158 18.01 -10.65 -3.29
C PRO A 158 17.39 -9.82 -4.41
N GLU A 159 17.94 -8.64 -4.63
CA GLU A 159 17.45 -7.75 -5.69
C GLU A 159 18.40 -7.78 -6.89
N THR A 160 19.68 -8.03 -6.67
CA THR A 160 20.73 -8.03 -7.69
C THR A 160 21.01 -9.45 -8.16
N LEU A 161 21.11 -9.59 -9.47
CA LEU A 161 21.52 -10.82 -10.13
C LEU A 161 22.85 -10.57 -10.81
N MET A 162 23.74 -11.57 -10.79
CA MET A 162 25.00 -11.56 -11.52
C MET A 162 24.79 -12.18 -12.91
N GLU A 163 25.44 -11.62 -13.93
CA GLU A 163 25.48 -12.22 -15.26
C GLU A 163 26.50 -13.35 -15.28
N VAL A 164 26.11 -14.51 -15.81
CA VAL A 164 27.00 -15.67 -15.90
C VAL A 164 28.08 -15.40 -16.95
N GLU A 165 29.36 -15.47 -16.56
CA GLU A 165 30.50 -15.13 -17.43
C GLU A 165 30.60 -16.01 -18.69
N GLU A 166 30.16 -17.26 -18.61
CA GLU A 166 30.18 -18.23 -19.72
C GLU A 166 28.77 -18.73 -20.07
N PHE A 167 27.85 -17.81 -20.39
CA PHE A 167 26.51 -18.20 -20.84
C PHE A 167 26.52 -18.89 -22.22
N GLU A 168 26.15 -20.17 -22.27
CA GLU A 168 25.87 -20.87 -23.52
C GLU A 168 24.40 -20.65 -23.92
N PRO A 169 24.12 -20.01 -25.08
CA PRO A 169 22.75 -19.71 -25.47
C PRO A 169 21.98 -20.99 -25.77
N LEU A 170 20.79 -21.09 -25.18
CA LEU A 170 19.84 -22.18 -25.43
C LEU A 170 19.52 -22.29 -26.92
N GLN A 171 19.30 -23.54 -27.36
CA GLN A 171 18.89 -23.78 -28.73
C GLN A 171 17.47 -23.26 -28.97
N PHE A 172 17.14 -22.97 -30.23
CA PHE A 172 15.85 -22.36 -30.57
C PHE A 172 14.65 -23.20 -30.10
N GLU A 173 14.74 -24.53 -30.20
CA GLU A 173 13.72 -25.46 -29.74
C GLU A 173 13.51 -25.43 -28.22
N GLU A 174 14.58 -25.20 -27.47
CA GLU A 174 14.55 -25.11 -26.01
C GLU A 174 13.91 -23.79 -25.58
N LEU A 175 14.17 -22.70 -26.32
CA LEU A 175 13.51 -21.41 -26.09
C LEU A 175 11.99 -21.44 -26.30
N LEU A 176 11.47 -22.47 -26.98
CA LEU A 176 10.02 -22.68 -27.15
C LEU A 176 9.37 -23.35 -25.93
N ASP A 177 10.16 -23.89 -25.00
CA ASP A 177 9.68 -24.43 -23.75
C ASP A 177 9.55 -23.32 -22.69
N ALA A 178 8.42 -23.30 -21.99
CA ALA A 178 8.15 -22.32 -20.93
C ALA A 178 9.04 -22.57 -19.70
N ALA A 179 9.53 -23.80 -19.48
CA ALA A 179 10.43 -24.11 -18.37
C ALA A 179 11.77 -23.35 -18.46
N ASN A 180 12.18 -22.97 -19.67
CA ASN A 180 13.46 -22.31 -19.95
C ASN A 180 13.41 -20.78 -19.83
N TRP A 181 12.36 -20.23 -19.22
CA TRP A 181 12.21 -18.81 -18.98
C TRP A 181 11.98 -18.54 -17.50
N GLN A 182 12.71 -17.59 -16.95
CA GLN A 182 12.76 -17.30 -15.52
C GLN A 182 12.49 -15.82 -15.23
N HIS A 183 11.86 -15.53 -14.10
CA HIS A 183 11.65 -14.16 -13.62
C HIS A 183 12.94 -13.60 -13.01
N THR A 184 13.39 -12.45 -13.51
CA THR A 184 14.63 -11.80 -13.04
C THR A 184 14.37 -10.59 -12.15
N ARG A 185 13.09 -10.30 -11.83
CA ARG A 185 12.70 -9.24 -10.89
C ARG A 185 11.97 -9.82 -9.70
N PRO A 186 12.16 -9.25 -8.50
CA PRO A 186 11.48 -9.70 -7.31
C PRO A 186 9.98 -9.51 -7.45
N CYS A 187 9.20 -10.42 -6.87
CA CYS A 187 7.76 -10.34 -6.88
C CYS A 187 7.26 -9.25 -5.91
N ILE A 188 6.01 -8.80 -6.09
CA ILE A 188 5.39 -7.80 -5.21
C ILE A 188 4.42 -8.49 -4.25
N LEU A 189 4.70 -8.39 -2.95
CA LEU A 189 3.89 -8.95 -1.87
C LEU A 189 2.51 -8.27 -1.77
N LEU A 190 1.57 -8.87 -1.05
CA LEU A 190 0.23 -8.27 -0.89
C LEU A 190 0.28 -6.91 -0.20
N GLN A 191 1.29 -6.69 0.64
CA GLN A 191 1.58 -5.43 1.31
C GLN A 191 1.97 -4.27 0.37
N GLY A 192 2.37 -4.57 -0.88
CA GLY A 192 2.77 -3.57 -1.88
C GLY A 192 4.27 -3.25 -1.92
N ARG A 193 5.09 -4.10 -1.30
CA ARG A 193 6.56 -4.06 -1.28
C ARG A 193 7.16 -5.35 -1.86
N CYS A 194 8.46 -5.33 -2.15
CA CYS A 194 9.23 -6.54 -2.51
C CYS A 194 9.69 -7.29 -1.25
N SER A 195 10.10 -6.56 -0.21
CA SER A 195 10.44 -7.13 1.11
C SER A 195 9.29 -6.99 2.10
N PHE A 196 9.14 -7.98 2.98
CA PHE A 196 8.10 -7.99 3.99
C PHE A 196 8.47 -7.09 5.16
N VAL A 197 7.50 -6.33 5.68
CA VAL A 197 7.67 -5.52 6.91
C VAL A 197 6.54 -5.82 7.88
N SER A 198 6.88 -6.20 9.12
CA SER A 198 5.90 -6.43 10.18
C SER A 198 5.25 -5.10 10.64
N GLN A 199 4.04 -5.18 11.20
CA GLN A 199 3.37 -3.97 11.73
C GLN A 199 4.17 -3.27 12.82
N LYS A 200 4.88 -4.03 13.66
CA LYS A 200 5.78 -3.50 14.70
C LYS A 200 6.92 -2.69 14.08
N ARG A 201 7.68 -3.29 13.16
CA ARG A 201 8.78 -2.60 12.47
C ARG A 201 8.28 -1.38 11.68
N ALA A 202 7.10 -1.46 11.07
CA ALA A 202 6.48 -0.31 10.40
C ALA A 202 6.09 0.80 11.38
N ALA A 203 5.63 0.47 12.59
CA ALA A 203 5.32 1.45 13.63
C ALA A 203 6.60 2.11 14.19
N ASP A 204 7.68 1.33 14.35
CA ASP A 204 8.98 1.86 14.81
C ASP A 204 9.55 2.87 13.78
N ILE A 205 9.58 2.49 12.49
CA ILE A 205 10.00 3.39 11.39
C ILE A 205 9.08 4.62 11.31
N LEU A 206 7.78 4.43 11.55
CA LEU A 206 6.84 5.56 11.58
C LEU A 206 7.18 6.52 12.72
N LYS A 207 7.50 6.02 13.91
CA LYS A 207 7.88 6.83 15.07
C LYS A 207 9.12 7.68 14.75
N GLU A 208 10.15 7.07 14.17
CA GLU A 208 11.37 7.77 13.71
C GLU A 208 11.03 8.84 12.66
N SER A 209 10.27 8.50 11.63
CA SER A 209 9.90 9.45 10.56
C SER A 209 9.01 10.62 11.03
N MET A 210 8.38 10.52 12.20
CA MET A 210 7.59 11.63 12.76
C MET A 210 8.45 12.76 13.32
N GLU A 211 9.73 12.48 13.61
CA GLU A 211 10.71 13.46 14.05
C GLU A 211 11.08 14.41 12.90
N ASP A 212 11.10 13.91 11.65
CA ASP A 212 11.44 14.67 10.45
C ASP A 212 10.22 15.26 9.70
N PRO A 213 10.10 16.60 9.57
CA PRO A 213 9.00 17.23 8.84
C PRO A 213 8.97 16.93 7.33
N GLU A 214 10.12 16.70 6.69
CA GLU A 214 10.22 16.46 5.24
C GLU A 214 9.70 15.06 4.85
N GLU A 215 9.80 14.09 5.74
CA GLU A 215 9.32 12.72 5.53
C GLU A 215 7.82 12.56 5.81
N LYS A 216 7.13 13.58 6.34
CA LYS A 216 5.67 13.50 6.63
C LYS A 216 4.78 13.48 5.38
N GLY A 217 5.29 13.93 4.24
CA GLY A 217 4.48 14.17 3.03
C GLY A 217 3.88 12.92 2.37
N TRP A 218 4.11 11.72 2.92
CA TRP A 218 3.58 10.48 2.37
C TRP A 218 2.45 9.82 3.15
N ILE A 219 2.19 10.25 4.38
CA ILE A 219 1.17 9.64 5.24
C ILE A 219 -0.10 10.48 5.19
N ASP A 220 -1.27 9.83 5.18
CA ASP A 220 -2.55 10.53 5.32
C ASP A 220 -2.60 11.31 6.65
N PRO A 221 -2.92 12.62 6.64
CA PRO A 221 -2.95 13.44 7.86
C PRO A 221 -3.85 12.90 8.97
N MET A 222 -4.91 12.17 8.65
CA MET A 222 -5.81 11.57 9.64
C MET A 222 -5.17 10.36 10.31
N VAL A 223 -4.49 9.51 9.54
CA VAL A 223 -3.75 8.35 10.05
C VAL A 223 -2.57 8.82 10.89
N ALA A 224 -1.83 9.83 10.40
CA ALA A 224 -0.72 10.43 11.13
C ALA A 224 -1.15 10.94 12.51
N LYS A 225 -2.27 11.66 12.61
CA LYS A 225 -2.80 12.15 13.90
C LYS A 225 -3.12 11.03 14.89
N ALA A 226 -3.79 9.97 14.43
CA ALA A 226 -4.15 8.84 15.28
C ALA A 226 -2.89 8.15 15.85
N TRP A 227 -1.86 7.98 15.03
CA TRP A 227 -0.59 7.40 15.46
C TRP A 227 0.22 8.33 16.38
N VAL A 228 0.23 9.64 16.12
CA VAL A 228 0.84 10.63 17.03
C VAL A 228 0.19 10.57 18.41
N GLU A 229 -1.14 10.47 18.48
CA GLU A 229 -1.85 10.30 19.75
C GLU A 229 -1.51 8.97 20.42
N LYS A 230 -1.44 7.88 19.66
CA LYS A 230 -1.04 6.56 20.17
C LYS A 230 0.37 6.60 20.78
N PHE A 231 1.36 7.17 20.08
CA PHE A 231 2.73 7.27 20.59
C PHE A 231 2.81 8.11 21.87
N LYS A 232 2.10 9.24 21.95
CA LYS A 232 2.02 10.03 23.18
C LYS A 232 1.43 9.25 24.34
N THR A 233 0.35 8.49 24.11
CA THR A 233 -0.24 7.65 25.15
C THR A 233 0.65 6.48 25.58
N GLN A 234 1.51 5.99 24.68
CA GLN A 234 2.48 4.94 24.97
C GLN A 234 3.65 5.45 25.81
N GLU A 235 4.17 6.66 25.53
CA GLU A 235 5.20 7.31 26.36
C GLU A 235 4.70 7.58 27.78
N GLU A 236 3.41 7.90 27.95
CA GLU A 236 2.79 8.05 29.27
C GLU A 236 2.58 6.71 30.03
N ASN A 237 2.71 5.57 29.35
CA ASN A 237 2.40 4.23 29.87
C ASN A 237 3.44 3.17 29.43
N GLU A 238 4.69 3.33 29.90
CA GLU A 238 5.86 2.49 29.53
C GLU A 238 5.62 0.97 29.67
N GLU A 239 4.85 0.51 30.67
CA GLU A 239 4.61 -0.92 30.93
C GLU A 239 3.66 -1.60 29.93
N ALA A 240 2.73 -0.85 29.30
CA ALA A 240 1.76 -1.43 28.35
C ALA A 240 2.35 -1.64 26.93
N MET A 241 3.49 -1.02 26.65
CA MET A 241 4.15 -1.05 25.34
C MET A 241 4.74 -2.44 25.02
N GLU A 242 5.22 -3.16 26.02
CA GLU A 242 5.85 -4.46 25.82
C GLU A 242 4.84 -5.60 25.60
N GLU A 243 3.65 -5.53 26.19
CA GLU A 243 2.64 -6.59 26.11
C GLU A 243 1.87 -6.53 24.78
N GLU A 244 1.32 -5.37 24.41
CA GLU A 244 0.57 -5.21 23.14
C GLU A 244 1.49 -5.40 21.91
N GLY A 245 2.74 -4.91 21.99
CA GLY A 245 3.72 -5.05 20.91
C GLY A 245 4.21 -6.48 20.67
N LYS A 246 4.10 -7.37 21.67
CA LYS A 246 4.40 -8.81 21.53
C LYS A 246 3.23 -9.56 20.89
N GLU A 247 1.99 -9.29 21.31
CA GLU A 247 0.79 -9.96 20.76
C GLU A 247 0.53 -9.63 19.28
N GLU A 248 0.71 -8.36 18.85
CA GLU A 248 0.51 -7.97 17.44
C GLU A 248 1.63 -8.47 16.51
N ALA A 249 2.84 -8.67 17.02
CA ALA A 249 3.98 -9.18 16.25
C ALA A 249 3.93 -10.71 16.08
N GLU A 250 3.53 -11.46 17.12
CA GLU A 250 3.41 -12.92 17.07
C GLU A 250 2.29 -13.41 16.15
N SER A 251 1.27 -12.58 15.91
CA SER A 251 0.10 -12.96 15.11
C SER A 251 0.30 -12.83 13.60
N GLN A 252 1.42 -12.27 13.11
CA GLN A 252 1.67 -12.08 11.67
C GLN A 252 2.78 -12.99 11.16
N LEU A 253 2.39 -14.06 10.47
CA LEU A 253 3.34 -14.86 9.70
C LEU A 253 3.93 -14.02 8.55
N PRO A 254 5.26 -14.07 8.33
CA PRO A 254 5.89 -13.37 7.24
C PRO A 254 5.29 -13.83 5.90
N GLN A 255 4.87 -12.87 5.08
CA GLN A 255 4.40 -13.17 3.74
C GLN A 255 5.61 -13.40 2.85
N GLU A 256 5.86 -14.66 2.50
CA GLU A 256 6.90 -15.01 1.53
C GLU A 256 6.29 -15.14 0.13
N GLY A 257 6.84 -14.35 -0.80
CA GLY A 257 6.55 -14.50 -2.22
C GLY A 257 7.46 -15.55 -2.87
N PRO A 258 7.16 -15.97 -4.11
CA PRO A 258 8.11 -16.77 -4.88
C PRO A 258 9.47 -16.09 -4.99
N GLY A 259 10.54 -16.89 -4.88
CA GLY A 259 11.91 -16.41 -5.02
C GLY A 259 12.25 -15.94 -6.43
N LEU A 260 13.41 -15.28 -6.57
CA LEU A 260 14.00 -14.93 -7.86
C LEU A 260 14.30 -16.18 -8.71
N LEU A 261 14.46 -15.96 -10.03
CA LEU A 261 14.78 -16.99 -11.02
C LEU A 261 13.77 -18.13 -11.11
N ARG A 262 12.56 -17.95 -10.57
CA ARG A 262 11.47 -18.89 -10.73
C ARG A 262 11.04 -19.01 -12.18
N THR A 263 10.76 -20.23 -12.63
CA THR A 263 10.31 -20.52 -13.99
C THR A 263 8.88 -20.03 -14.23
N ILE A 264 8.59 -19.57 -15.45
CA ILE A 264 7.25 -19.07 -15.81
C ILE A 264 6.20 -20.19 -15.92
N GLU A 265 6.62 -21.45 -15.99
CA GLU A 265 5.71 -22.60 -16.01
C GLU A 265 4.93 -22.74 -14.70
N GLU A 266 5.56 -22.39 -13.58
CA GLU A 266 4.96 -22.48 -12.26
C GLU A 266 4.04 -21.29 -11.93
N ASP A 267 3.88 -20.35 -12.86
CA ASP A 267 3.00 -19.20 -12.68
C ASP A 267 1.53 -19.62 -12.62
N ALA A 268 0.79 -19.00 -11.71
CA ALA A 268 -0.62 -19.31 -11.49
C ALA A 268 -1.44 -19.16 -12.79
N LEU A 269 -2.10 -20.25 -13.19
CA LEU A 269 -2.93 -20.33 -14.40
C LEU A 269 -4.09 -19.31 -14.38
N LEU A 270 -4.53 -18.89 -15.57
CA LEU A 270 -5.71 -18.05 -15.76
C LEU A 270 -6.96 -18.95 -15.79
N ILE A 271 -7.68 -19.01 -14.67
CA ILE A 271 -8.92 -19.80 -14.52
C ILE A 271 -10.13 -18.89 -14.67
N ALA A 272 -10.95 -19.12 -15.70
CA ALA A 272 -12.17 -18.34 -15.86
C ALA A 272 -13.12 -18.59 -14.67
N SER A 273 -13.56 -17.51 -14.02
CA SER A 273 -14.52 -17.62 -12.91
C SER A 273 -15.95 -17.48 -13.44
N GLY A 274 -16.72 -18.57 -13.39
CA GLY A 274 -18.11 -18.65 -13.85
C GLY A 274 -18.29 -19.18 -15.28
N ASP A 275 -19.54 -19.16 -15.77
CA ASP A 275 -19.91 -19.55 -17.13
C ASP A 275 -19.55 -18.49 -18.20
N VAL A 276 -18.94 -17.38 -17.81
CA VAL A 276 -18.63 -16.23 -18.68
C VAL A 276 -17.17 -16.25 -19.13
N GLY A 277 -16.70 -17.38 -19.67
CA GLY A 277 -15.41 -17.47 -20.34
C GLY A 277 -15.56 -17.47 -21.85
N LEU A 278 -14.53 -16.97 -22.56
CA LEU A 278 -14.39 -17.19 -24.01
C LEU A 278 -14.57 -18.68 -24.30
N PRO A 279 -15.47 -19.09 -25.22
CA PRO A 279 -15.76 -20.49 -25.46
C PRO A 279 -14.58 -21.16 -26.18
N THR A 280 -13.59 -21.60 -25.42
CA THR A 280 -12.43 -22.33 -25.94
C THR A 280 -12.69 -23.83 -26.08
N SER A 281 -13.88 -24.31 -25.68
CA SER A 281 -14.26 -25.72 -25.75
C SER A 281 -15.63 -25.87 -26.42
N ARG A 282 -15.83 -26.99 -27.13
CA ARG A 282 -17.10 -27.35 -27.78
C ARG A 282 -18.21 -27.36 -26.73
N VAL A 283 -19.28 -26.61 -26.97
CA VAL A 283 -20.51 -26.66 -26.17
C VAL A 283 -20.97 -28.12 -26.11
N ALA A 284 -20.92 -28.73 -24.93
CA ALA A 284 -21.51 -30.03 -24.72
C ALA A 284 -23.02 -29.90 -25.00
N LYS A 285 -23.61 -30.85 -25.74
CA LYS A 285 -25.06 -30.82 -26.05
C LYS A 285 -25.84 -30.58 -24.74
N PRO A 286 -26.73 -29.57 -24.69
CA PRO A 286 -27.43 -29.24 -23.46
C PRO A 286 -28.26 -30.44 -23.01
N LYS A 287 -27.97 -30.96 -21.81
CA LYS A 287 -28.86 -31.90 -21.11
C LYS A 287 -29.77 -31.07 -20.20
N GLY A 288 -30.87 -30.54 -20.75
CA GLY A 288 -31.87 -29.76 -20.01
C GLY A 288 -31.72 -28.23 -20.12
N HIS A 289 -32.31 -27.49 -19.18
CA HIS A 289 -32.40 -26.02 -19.18
C HIS A 289 -31.13 -25.28 -18.71
N GLN A 290 -30.07 -26.00 -18.31
CA GLN A 290 -28.79 -25.40 -17.90
C GLN A 290 -27.68 -25.77 -18.90
N VAL A 291 -26.99 -24.76 -19.44
CA VAL A 291 -25.78 -24.91 -20.25
C VAL A 291 -24.59 -24.68 -19.33
N LYS A 292 -23.85 -25.73 -18.97
CA LYS A 292 -22.62 -25.61 -18.19
C LYS A 292 -21.46 -25.37 -19.15
N LEU A 293 -20.83 -24.19 -19.08
CA LEU A 293 -19.69 -23.85 -19.92
C LEU A 293 -18.41 -24.25 -19.19
N HIS A 294 -17.76 -25.32 -19.66
CA HIS A 294 -16.46 -25.74 -19.15
C HIS A 294 -15.36 -24.85 -19.74
N CYS A 295 -14.98 -23.80 -19.02
CA CYS A 295 -13.82 -23.00 -19.35
C CYS A 295 -12.55 -23.78 -18.99
N ARG A 296 -11.63 -23.97 -19.95
CA ARG A 296 -10.32 -24.60 -19.68
C ARG A 296 -9.39 -23.56 -19.03
N PRO A 297 -8.58 -23.95 -18.03
CA PRO A 297 -7.52 -23.08 -17.52
C PRO A 297 -6.55 -22.76 -18.66
N LEU A 298 -6.20 -21.48 -18.80
CA LEU A 298 -5.21 -21.02 -19.76
C LEU A 298 -3.87 -20.79 -19.05
N PRO A 299 -2.74 -21.14 -19.67
CA PRO A 299 -1.44 -20.79 -19.11
C PRO A 299 -1.28 -19.27 -19.04
N SER A 300 -0.59 -18.79 -18.01
CA SER A 300 -0.29 -17.35 -17.86
C SER A 300 0.61 -16.80 -18.94
N TRP A 301 1.36 -17.70 -19.60
CA TRP A 301 2.30 -17.38 -20.67
C TRP A 301 2.04 -18.25 -21.89
N ARG A 302 2.31 -17.69 -23.06
CA ARG A 302 2.33 -18.46 -24.31
C ARG A 302 3.65 -18.23 -25.02
N VAL A 303 4.38 -19.31 -25.24
CA VAL A 303 5.61 -19.32 -26.00
C VAL A 303 5.30 -19.81 -27.42
N HIS A 304 5.76 -19.08 -28.42
CA HIS A 304 5.57 -19.46 -29.82
C HIS A 304 6.69 -18.91 -30.71
N PRO A 305 6.98 -19.56 -31.84
CA PRO A 305 7.93 -19.02 -32.81
C PRO A 305 7.32 -17.83 -33.55
N SER A 306 8.16 -16.93 -34.05
CA SER A 306 7.74 -15.83 -34.93
C SER A 306 7.23 -16.31 -36.30
N THR A 307 7.72 -17.45 -36.78
CA THR A 307 7.41 -18.02 -38.08
C THR A 307 7.36 -19.54 -37.99
N VAL A 308 6.42 -20.14 -38.71
CA VAL A 308 6.29 -21.61 -38.83
C VAL A 308 6.88 -22.09 -40.17
N LEU A 309 7.10 -21.19 -41.12
CA LEU A 309 7.43 -21.52 -42.51
C LEU A 309 8.91 -21.35 -42.85
N LEU A 310 9.64 -20.48 -42.14
CA LEU A 310 11.04 -20.23 -42.42
C LEU A 310 11.96 -21.19 -41.64
N PRO A 311 13.20 -21.39 -42.09
CA PRO A 311 14.19 -22.17 -41.35
C PRO A 311 14.38 -21.63 -39.93
N LYS A 312 14.64 -22.55 -38.98
CA LYS A 312 14.77 -22.26 -37.55
C LYS A 312 15.82 -21.18 -37.25
N ASN A 313 16.85 -21.10 -38.07
CA ASN A 313 17.96 -20.15 -37.95
C ASN A 313 17.53 -18.67 -38.08
N CYS A 314 16.35 -18.40 -38.66
CA CYS A 314 15.81 -17.04 -38.82
C CYS A 314 14.63 -16.76 -37.88
N ALA A 315 14.21 -17.75 -37.08
CA ALA A 315 13.06 -17.61 -36.21
C ALA A 315 13.45 -16.94 -34.88
N VAL A 316 12.49 -16.23 -34.29
CA VAL A 316 12.63 -15.56 -32.99
C VAL A 316 11.63 -16.22 -32.06
N ALA A 317 12.06 -16.58 -30.84
CA ALA A 317 11.18 -17.09 -29.82
C ALA A 317 10.42 -15.91 -29.20
N ILE A 318 9.09 -15.98 -29.19
CA ILE A 318 8.22 -14.96 -28.64
C ILE A 318 7.48 -15.53 -27.45
N VAL A 319 7.68 -14.93 -26.29
CA VAL A 319 6.91 -15.20 -25.08
C VAL A 319 5.91 -14.06 -24.90
N SER A 320 4.63 -14.39 -24.77
CA SER A 320 3.56 -13.42 -24.58
C SER A 320 2.83 -13.66 -23.27
N SER A 321 2.63 -12.60 -22.48
CA SER A 321 1.88 -12.70 -21.22
C SER A 321 0.38 -12.68 -21.49
N GLY A 322 -0.34 -13.70 -20.99
CA GLY A 322 -1.80 -13.73 -20.96
C GLY A 322 -2.38 -12.85 -19.86
N ARG A 323 -1.64 -12.65 -18.76
CA ARG A 323 -2.06 -11.83 -17.61
C ARG A 323 -1.90 -10.34 -17.87
N TRP A 324 -0.88 -9.96 -18.62
CA TRP A 324 -0.62 -8.60 -19.06
C TRP A 324 -0.56 -8.55 -20.58
N PRO A 325 -1.72 -8.45 -21.26
CA PRO A 325 -1.77 -8.33 -22.71
C PRO A 325 -0.95 -7.12 -23.16
N GLY A 326 0.01 -7.35 -24.06
CA GLY A 326 0.96 -6.34 -24.48
C GLY A 326 2.38 -6.55 -23.96
N ALA A 327 2.58 -7.40 -22.95
CA ALA A 327 3.91 -7.80 -22.51
C ALA A 327 4.45 -8.93 -23.40
N TYR A 328 5.57 -8.66 -24.05
CA TYR A 328 6.26 -9.59 -24.93
C TYR A 328 7.73 -9.67 -24.57
N THR A 329 8.27 -10.87 -24.68
CA THR A 329 9.70 -11.13 -24.59
C THR A 329 10.14 -11.80 -25.88
N LEU A 330 11.18 -11.27 -26.48
CA LEU A 330 11.74 -11.71 -27.74
C LEU A 330 13.15 -12.22 -27.46
N SER A 331 13.48 -13.43 -27.90
CA SER A 331 14.85 -13.95 -27.83
C SER A 331 15.30 -14.52 -29.17
N ARG A 332 16.56 -14.22 -29.52
CA ARG A 332 17.25 -14.72 -30.69
C ARG A 332 18.74 -14.90 -30.39
N GLY A 333 19.17 -16.15 -30.23
CA GLY A 333 20.57 -16.46 -29.93
C GLY A 333 20.94 -15.93 -28.55
N THR A 334 21.94 -15.06 -28.49
CA THR A 334 22.41 -14.42 -27.25
C THR A 334 21.57 -13.21 -26.84
N ASP A 335 20.83 -12.62 -27.77
CA ASP A 335 20.12 -11.36 -27.53
C ASP A 335 18.68 -11.63 -27.10
N PHE A 336 18.23 -10.96 -26.04
CA PHE A 336 16.83 -10.96 -25.64
C PHE A 336 16.35 -9.55 -25.27
N VAL A 337 15.04 -9.31 -25.42
CA VAL A 337 14.41 -8.02 -25.13
C VAL A 337 13.05 -8.24 -24.49
N ASN A 338 12.78 -7.52 -23.40
CA ASN A 338 11.46 -7.40 -22.80
C ASN A 338 10.82 -6.07 -23.23
N VAL A 339 9.59 -6.13 -23.73
CA VAL A 339 8.85 -4.94 -24.14
C VAL A 339 7.39 -5.04 -23.70
N TYR A 340 6.84 -3.93 -23.22
CA TYR A 340 5.42 -3.80 -22.93
C TYR A 340 4.80 -2.74 -23.84
N VAL A 341 3.77 -3.13 -24.59
CA VAL A 341 2.97 -2.21 -25.43
C VAL A 341 1.50 -2.51 -25.20
N GLY A 342 0.80 -1.63 -24.49
CA GLY A 342 -0.61 -1.85 -24.18
C GLY A 342 -1.21 -0.79 -23.27
N TRP A 343 -2.42 -1.07 -22.79
CA TRP A 343 -3.26 -0.13 -22.04
C TRP A 343 -3.00 -0.09 -20.53
N GLY A 344 -2.06 -0.88 -20.01
CA GLY A 344 -1.83 -1.02 -18.57
C GLY A 344 -2.95 -1.75 -17.82
N LEU A 345 -3.81 -2.50 -18.54
CA LEU A 345 -4.92 -3.24 -17.94
C LEU A 345 -4.56 -4.71 -17.74
N LYS A 346 -4.64 -5.17 -16.49
CA LYS A 346 -4.47 -6.57 -16.15
C LYS A 346 -5.62 -7.40 -16.72
N SER A 347 -5.28 -8.48 -17.42
CA SER A 347 -6.24 -9.52 -17.81
C SER A 347 -6.64 -10.29 -16.57
N LEU A 348 -7.92 -10.20 -16.23
CA LEU A 348 -8.48 -10.94 -15.12
C LEU A 348 -9.09 -12.22 -15.68
N ALA A 349 -8.88 -13.31 -14.97
CA ALA A 349 -9.52 -14.56 -15.32
C ALA A 349 -11.02 -14.51 -14.95
N SER A 350 -11.40 -13.72 -13.95
CA SER A 350 -12.79 -13.38 -13.62
C SER A 350 -13.19 -12.00 -14.17
N SER A 351 -14.49 -11.71 -14.15
CA SER A 351 -14.94 -10.32 -14.30
C SER A 351 -14.36 -9.45 -13.17
N PHE A 352 -13.96 -8.23 -13.50
CA PHE A 352 -13.57 -7.25 -12.50
C PHE A 352 -14.77 -6.93 -11.60
N SER A 353 -14.62 -7.15 -10.29
CA SER A 353 -15.60 -6.71 -9.30
C SER A 353 -15.00 -5.53 -8.54
N PRO A 354 -15.69 -4.38 -8.46
CA PRO A 354 -15.25 -3.29 -7.59
C PRO A 354 -15.20 -3.75 -6.13
N MET A 355 -14.35 -3.11 -5.32
CA MET A 355 -14.35 -3.36 -3.88
C MET A 355 -15.65 -2.86 -3.27
N TRP A 356 -16.29 -3.70 -2.46
CA TRP A 356 -17.49 -3.29 -1.75
C TRP A 356 -17.11 -2.31 -0.64
N CYS A 357 -18.08 -1.51 -0.19
CA CYS A 357 -17.91 -0.68 0.99
C CYS A 357 -17.47 -1.55 2.16
N ALA A 358 -16.52 -1.06 2.95
CA ALA A 358 -16.12 -1.72 4.17
C ALA A 358 -17.36 -1.92 5.06
N ASP A 359 -17.43 -3.06 5.73
CA ASP A 359 -18.50 -3.34 6.67
C ASP A 359 -18.52 -2.22 7.73
N PRO A 360 -19.70 -1.66 8.05
CA PRO A 360 -19.81 -0.69 9.13
C PRO A 360 -19.18 -1.24 10.41
N MET A 361 -18.46 -0.39 11.13
CA MET A 361 -17.92 -0.76 12.44
C MET A 361 -19.06 -1.21 13.34
N LYS A 362 -18.86 -2.34 14.02
CA LYS A 362 -19.83 -2.83 14.99
C LYS A 362 -19.83 -1.90 16.18
N GLU A 363 -21.02 -1.56 16.65
CA GLU A 363 -21.21 -0.82 17.90
C GLU A 363 -20.63 -1.61 19.07
N PHE A 364 -20.28 -0.88 20.13
CA PHE A 364 -19.81 -1.48 21.37
C PHE A 364 -20.88 -2.43 21.92
N GLN A 365 -20.50 -3.68 22.20
CA GLN A 365 -21.41 -4.64 22.81
C GLN A 365 -21.58 -4.29 24.29
N GLU A 366 -22.71 -3.69 24.65
CA GLU A 366 -23.03 -3.30 26.03
C GLU A 366 -22.94 -4.50 26.99
N ASP A 367 -23.29 -5.71 26.52
CA ASP A 367 -23.23 -6.95 27.30
C ASP A 367 -21.79 -7.43 27.62
N ALA A 368 -20.78 -6.95 26.87
CA ALA A 368 -19.40 -7.40 27.03
C ALA A 368 -18.69 -6.73 28.23
N VAL A 369 -19.19 -5.57 28.69
CA VAL A 369 -18.68 -4.88 29.86
C VAL A 369 -19.83 -4.60 30.80
N SER A 370 -20.01 -5.46 31.80
CA SER A 370 -20.93 -5.17 32.90
C SER A 370 -20.46 -3.87 33.58
N LEU A 371 -21.29 -2.83 33.49
CA LEU A 371 -21.09 -1.60 34.24
C LEU A 371 -21.17 -1.95 35.74
N THR A 372 -20.00 -2.10 36.35
CA THR A 372 -19.88 -2.32 37.79
C THR A 372 -19.82 -0.94 38.44
N GLU A 373 -20.84 -0.59 39.22
CA GLU A 373 -20.81 0.61 40.05
C GLU A 373 -19.68 0.46 41.06
N ALA A 374 -18.64 1.29 40.94
CA ALA A 374 -17.55 1.32 41.91
C ALA A 374 -18.05 1.99 43.18
N THR A 375 -17.74 1.42 44.33
CA THR A 375 -17.98 2.05 45.63
C THR A 375 -17.16 3.34 45.72
N ASP A 376 -17.77 4.44 46.19
CA ASP A 376 -17.05 5.71 46.40
C ASP A 376 -15.83 5.48 47.32
N PRO A 377 -14.64 5.96 46.94
CA PRO A 377 -13.43 5.79 47.73
C PRO A 377 -13.56 6.51 49.07
N THR A 378 -12.97 5.94 50.11
CA THR A 378 -12.92 6.58 51.42
C THR A 378 -11.91 7.75 51.42
N PRO A 379 -12.05 8.77 52.28
CA PRO A 379 -11.11 9.91 52.32
C PRO A 379 -9.63 9.51 52.49
N LEU A 380 -9.36 8.37 53.16
CA LEU A 380 -8.02 7.80 53.31
C LEU A 380 -7.45 7.24 52.00
N GLU A 381 -8.30 6.63 51.18
CA GLU A 381 -7.91 6.12 49.86
C GLU A 381 -7.71 7.27 48.87
N GLU A 382 -8.50 8.34 48.97
CA GLU A 382 -8.27 9.57 48.20
C GLU A 382 -6.93 10.22 48.55
N GLU A 383 -6.59 10.34 49.84
CA GLU A 383 -5.28 10.83 50.28
C GLU A 383 -4.13 9.94 49.77
N ALA A 384 -4.30 8.61 49.78
CA ALA A 384 -3.31 7.68 49.26
C ALA A 384 -3.14 7.78 47.73
N VAL A 385 -4.24 7.95 46.98
CA VAL A 385 -4.20 8.18 45.53
C VAL A 385 -3.57 9.53 45.20
N MET A 386 -3.87 10.57 45.98
CA MET A 386 -3.24 11.88 45.84
C MET A 386 -1.74 11.82 46.12
N ALA A 387 -1.33 11.13 47.19
CA ALA A 387 0.07 10.90 47.51
C ALA A 387 0.78 10.06 46.43
N ALA A 388 0.11 9.06 45.86
CA ALA A 388 0.66 8.26 44.76
C ALA A 388 0.81 9.08 43.47
N LYS A 389 -0.15 9.95 43.15
CA LYS A 389 -0.05 10.89 42.02
C LYS A 389 1.07 11.90 42.23
N GLU A 390 1.22 12.43 43.42
CA GLU A 390 2.28 13.37 43.77
C GLU A 390 3.65 12.69 43.75
N ALA A 391 3.77 11.47 44.26
CA ALA A 391 4.99 10.67 44.17
C ALA A 391 5.35 10.34 42.71
N ARG A 392 4.37 10.03 41.86
CA ARG A 392 4.59 9.81 40.41
C ARG A 392 5.02 11.10 39.70
N ARG A 393 4.47 12.27 40.11
CA ARG A 393 4.90 13.58 39.59
C ARG A 393 6.35 13.86 39.98
N LEU A 394 6.69 13.70 41.26
CA LEU A 394 8.06 13.86 41.78
C LEU A 394 9.05 12.88 41.14
N ALA A 395 8.65 11.63 40.90
CA ALA A 395 9.49 10.65 40.21
C ALA A 395 9.72 10.99 38.74
N ARG A 396 8.75 11.63 38.07
CA ARG A 396 8.93 12.13 36.71
C ARG A 396 9.83 13.35 36.68
N GLU A 397 9.59 14.32 37.58
CA GLU A 397 10.43 15.51 37.73
C GLU A 397 11.89 15.13 38.06
N ALA A 398 12.12 14.12 38.91
CA ALA A 398 13.47 13.62 39.21
C ALA A 398 14.13 12.89 38.02
N LYS A 399 13.36 12.13 37.22
CA LYS A 399 13.86 11.52 35.97
C LYS A 399 14.22 12.58 34.93
N ASP A 400 13.44 13.66 34.84
CA ASP A 400 13.69 14.78 33.93
C ASP A 400 14.96 15.57 34.37
N GLU A 401 15.18 15.77 35.68
CA GLU A 401 16.41 16.38 36.22
C GLU A 401 17.66 15.50 36.02
N GLU A 402 17.56 14.17 36.21
CA GLU A 402 18.67 13.25 35.95
C GLU A 402 19.04 13.16 34.46
N ALA A 403 18.07 13.33 33.55
CA ALA A 403 18.32 13.38 32.11
C ALA A 403 19.01 14.68 31.66
N GLU A 404 18.72 15.82 32.30
CA GLU A 404 19.41 17.10 32.04
C GLU A 404 20.87 17.08 32.54
N ASP A 405 21.18 16.34 33.62
CA ASP A 405 22.54 16.20 34.14
C ASP A 405 23.42 15.24 33.30
N GLU A 406 22.85 14.26 32.58
CA GLU A 406 23.60 13.37 31.68
C GLU A 406 23.96 14.00 30.32
N GLU A 407 23.16 14.94 29.79
CA GLU A 407 23.51 15.70 28.56
C GLU A 407 24.60 16.77 28.81
N GLY A 408 24.82 17.19 30.06
CA GLY A 408 25.87 18.15 30.42
C GLY A 408 27.29 17.57 30.57
N GLY A 409 27.46 16.25 30.46
CA GLY A 409 28.71 15.55 30.79
C GLY A 409 29.69 15.27 29.64
N GLN A 410 29.38 15.64 28.39
CA GLN A 410 30.20 15.32 27.21
C GLN A 410 30.97 16.50 26.58
N GLU A 411 31.12 17.63 27.26
CA GLU A 411 31.96 18.75 26.78
C GLU A 411 33.18 19.05 27.68
N GLU A 412 33.80 18.08 28.37
CA GLU A 412 35.12 18.31 29.00
C GLU A 412 36.02 17.06 29.01
N ASP A 413 36.45 16.55 27.83
CA ASP A 413 37.75 15.85 27.73
C ASP A 413 38.29 15.80 26.28
N GLU A 414 38.75 16.94 25.74
CA GLU A 414 39.85 16.97 24.75
C GLU A 414 40.72 18.21 25.03
N GLY A 415 41.85 17.97 25.70
CA GLY A 415 42.95 18.92 25.90
C GLY A 415 44.30 18.26 25.66
#